data_AF-A0A376BZR1-F1
#
_entry.id   AF-A0A376BZR1-F1
#
_cell.length_a   1.000
_cell.length_b   1.000
_cell.length_c   1.000
_cell.angle_alpha   90.00
_cell.angle_beta   90.00
_cell.angle_gamma   90.00
#
_symmetry.space_group_name_H-M   'P 1'
#
loop_
_entity.id
_entity.type
_entity.pdbx_description
1 polymer ?
#
loop_
_entity_poly.entity_id
_entity_poly.type
_entity_poly.pdbx_seq_one_letter_code
_entity_poly.pdbx_strand_id
1 'polypeptide(L)'
;MKVRGILYKTLIESISLEQIQELIAGIEIASKSPYSNSFYSPGEITWGSKPDGSYRISDHWNFYSHGDIHCQTTNEPMEKSWSVGIYSAETGKYTILKSFPKDYTRLDALRASRRQSREIKNTYRQDRIYEIYQSILRKRAKEARERKIKNKRLWVECEVNEWSYSRGRAKFLGTSKLVGKLVWESKTGNSFILEFENGNTREIRKCNYYKELPRKPRKKTIKL
;
A
#
# COMPACT_ATOMS: atom_id res chain seq x y z
N MET A 1 5.33 31.65 -11.50
CA MET A 1 4.12 30.79 -11.30
C MET A 1 4.24 29.76 -10.17
N LYS A 2 5.34 28.99 -10.02
CA LYS A 2 5.41 27.89 -9.02
C LYS A 2 5.34 28.35 -7.54
N VAL A 3 5.97 29.47 -7.17
CA VAL A 3 6.05 29.91 -5.77
C VAL A 3 4.70 30.38 -5.21
N ARG A 4 3.93 31.16 -5.97
CA ARG A 4 2.57 31.55 -5.57
C ARG A 4 1.68 30.33 -5.31
N GLY A 5 1.73 29.31 -6.16
CA GLY A 5 0.98 28.07 -5.93
C GLY A 5 1.36 27.37 -4.62
N ILE A 6 2.66 27.37 -4.26
CA ILE A 6 3.13 26.83 -2.99
C ILE A 6 2.64 27.69 -1.81
N LEU A 7 2.74 29.01 -1.91
CA LEU A 7 2.22 29.95 -0.91
C LEU A 7 0.74 29.69 -0.61
N TYR A 8 -0.11 29.70 -1.64
CA TYR A 8 -1.53 29.43 -1.49
C TYR A 8 -1.79 28.07 -0.87
N LYS A 9 -1.10 27.02 -1.34
CA LYS A 9 -1.20 25.67 -0.79
C LYS A 9 -0.81 25.62 0.69
N THR A 10 0.19 26.37 1.12
CA THR A 10 0.63 26.43 2.51
C THR A 10 -0.36 27.21 3.38
N LEU A 11 -0.79 28.38 2.94
CA LEU A 11 -1.65 29.25 3.74
C LEU A 11 -3.07 28.69 3.91
N ILE A 12 -3.65 28.08 2.86
CA ILE A 12 -5.03 27.57 2.87
C ILE A 12 -5.23 26.38 3.83
N GLU A 13 -4.14 25.79 4.30
CA GLU A 13 -4.18 24.78 5.36
C GLU A 13 -4.60 25.39 6.71
N SER A 14 -4.37 26.69 6.93
CA SER A 14 -4.52 27.33 8.24
C SER A 14 -5.26 28.67 8.27
N ILE A 15 -5.52 29.33 7.13
CA ILE A 15 -6.28 30.59 7.08
C ILE A 15 -7.26 30.57 5.88
N SER A 16 -8.29 31.42 5.91
CA SER A 16 -9.33 31.47 4.87
C SER A 16 -8.80 32.06 3.56
N LEU A 17 -9.52 31.87 2.45
CA LEU A 17 -9.10 32.42 1.16
C LEU A 17 -9.10 33.96 1.18
N GLU A 18 -10.08 34.55 1.85
CA GLU A 18 -10.22 36.01 2.03
C GLU A 18 -9.03 36.55 2.81
N GLN A 19 -8.66 35.89 3.91
CA GLN A 19 -7.48 36.25 4.71
C GLN A 19 -6.18 36.13 3.90
N ILE A 20 -6.07 35.13 3.02
CA ILE A 20 -4.90 34.99 2.13
C ILE A 20 -4.84 36.16 1.15
N GLN A 21 -5.94 36.48 0.49
CA GLN A 21 -6.01 37.59 -0.46
C GLN A 21 -5.62 38.90 0.22
N GLU A 22 -6.09 39.11 1.43
CA GLU A 22 -5.79 40.28 2.24
C GLU A 22 -4.34 40.31 2.75
N LEU A 23 -3.77 39.16 3.11
CA LEU A 23 -2.39 39.05 3.59
C LEU A 23 -1.36 39.36 2.49
N ILE A 24 -1.68 39.05 1.24
CA ILE A 24 -0.76 39.17 0.10
C ILE A 24 -1.12 40.33 -0.85
N ALA A 25 -2.16 41.12 -0.51
CA ALA A 25 -2.64 42.21 -1.33
C ALA A 25 -1.51 43.21 -1.62
N GLY A 26 -1.26 43.47 -2.90
CA GLY A 26 -0.20 44.39 -3.34
C GLY A 26 1.23 43.86 -3.20
N ILE A 27 1.41 42.59 -2.80
CA ILE A 27 2.74 42.01 -2.59
C ILE A 27 3.06 41.02 -3.71
N GLU A 28 4.13 41.31 -4.43
CA GLU A 28 4.74 40.31 -5.31
C GLU A 28 5.55 39.32 -4.47
N ILE A 29 5.41 38.02 -4.75
CA ILE A 29 6.14 36.96 -4.07
C ILE A 29 7.03 36.25 -5.08
N ALA A 30 8.34 36.34 -4.87
CA ALA A 30 9.35 35.82 -5.78
C ALA A 30 9.93 34.49 -5.31
N SER A 31 10.09 34.29 -4.00
CA SER A 31 10.83 33.15 -3.46
C SER A 31 10.22 32.57 -2.20
N LYS A 32 10.58 31.32 -1.91
CA LYS A 32 10.28 30.62 -0.66
C LYS A 32 11.59 30.20 -0.02
N SER A 33 11.69 30.31 1.30
CA SER A 33 12.78 29.75 2.08
C SER A 33 12.94 28.23 1.80
N PRO A 34 14.17 27.73 1.57
CA PRO A 34 14.41 26.29 1.44
C PRO A 34 14.24 25.56 2.79
N TYR A 35 14.32 26.27 3.91
CA TYR A 35 14.34 25.69 5.25
C TYR A 35 13.01 25.81 6.00
N SER A 36 12.11 26.68 5.55
CA SER A 36 10.86 26.97 6.26
C SER A 36 9.74 27.37 5.31
N ASN A 37 8.52 27.49 5.85
CA ASN A 37 7.39 28.03 5.12
C ASN A 37 7.36 29.57 5.15
N SER A 38 8.51 30.22 4.95
CA SER A 38 8.58 31.67 4.76
C SER A 38 8.67 32.02 3.28
N PHE A 39 8.05 33.13 2.91
CA PHE A 39 7.99 33.61 1.53
C PHE A 39 8.43 35.05 1.47
N TYR A 40 9.05 35.44 0.37
CA TYR A 40 9.64 36.77 0.25
C TYR A 40 9.27 37.45 -1.07
N SER A 41 9.26 38.78 -1.01
CA SER A 41 9.20 39.61 -2.20
C SER A 41 10.45 39.47 -3.08
N PRO A 42 10.42 39.95 -4.34
CA PRO A 42 11.60 40.04 -5.17
C PRO A 42 12.77 40.76 -4.48
N GLY A 43 13.99 40.37 -4.85
CA GLY A 43 15.24 40.94 -4.34
C GLY A 43 16.25 39.88 -3.91
N GLU A 44 17.52 40.28 -3.76
CA GLU A 44 18.58 39.41 -3.26
C GLU A 44 18.46 39.23 -1.75
N ILE A 45 17.71 38.20 -1.34
CA ILE A 45 17.51 37.87 0.06
C ILE A 45 18.40 36.70 0.43
N THR A 46 19.36 36.97 1.30
CA THR A 46 20.25 35.97 1.90
C THR A 46 20.08 35.98 3.42
N TRP A 47 20.90 35.20 4.13
CA TRP A 47 20.96 35.30 5.58
C TRP A 47 21.42 36.72 5.98
N GLY A 48 22.58 37.16 5.50
CA GLY A 48 23.19 38.43 5.94
C GLY A 48 22.68 39.69 5.25
N SER A 49 21.88 39.59 4.19
CA SER A 49 21.43 40.76 3.43
C SER A 49 19.97 40.63 3.01
N LYS A 50 19.24 41.74 3.17
CA LYS A 50 17.85 41.90 2.74
C LYS A 50 17.68 43.30 2.16
N PRO A 51 17.03 43.44 1.00
CA PRO A 51 16.74 44.76 0.47
C PRO A 51 15.82 45.52 1.42
N ASP A 52 16.09 46.81 1.56
CA ASP A 52 15.18 47.72 2.25
C ASP A 52 13.79 47.68 1.59
N GLY A 53 12.73 47.72 2.40
CA GLY A 53 11.35 47.61 1.93
C GLY A 53 10.94 46.21 1.46
N SER A 54 11.78 45.18 1.58
CA SER A 54 11.41 43.81 1.20
C SER A 54 10.37 43.21 2.15
N TYR A 55 9.40 42.49 1.57
CA TYR A 55 8.34 41.82 2.33
C TYR A 55 8.72 40.38 2.66
N ARG A 56 8.27 39.93 3.82
CA ARG A 56 8.28 38.53 4.24
C ARG A 56 6.93 38.11 4.78
N ILE A 57 6.44 36.97 4.33
CA ILE A 57 5.29 36.27 4.93
C ILE A 57 5.81 35.07 5.71
N SER A 58 5.49 34.99 7.00
CA SER A 58 5.99 33.95 7.90
C SER A 58 5.05 33.73 9.08
N ASP A 59 5.06 32.51 9.59
CA ASP A 59 4.37 32.12 10.82
C ASP A 59 5.30 31.96 12.03
N HIS A 60 6.54 32.38 11.86
CA HIS A 60 7.59 32.39 12.87
C HIS A 60 8.47 33.63 12.63
N TRP A 61 8.70 34.36 13.72
CA TRP A 61 9.46 35.60 13.82
C TRP A 61 10.22 35.57 15.14
N ASN A 62 11.21 36.44 15.32
CA ASN A 62 11.95 36.58 16.58
C ASN A 62 12.54 35.25 17.11
N PHE A 63 12.97 34.34 16.23
CA PHE A 63 13.46 33.02 16.63
C PHE A 63 14.97 33.00 16.80
N TYR A 64 15.45 32.23 17.78
CA TYR A 64 16.89 32.08 18.03
C TYR A 64 17.52 31.06 17.08
N SER A 65 18.64 31.41 16.45
CA SER A 65 19.45 30.50 15.64
C SER A 65 20.89 31.01 15.56
N HIS A 66 21.87 30.11 15.47
CA HIS A 66 23.28 30.45 15.28
C HIS A 66 23.86 31.48 16.27
N GLY A 67 23.34 31.56 17.49
CA GLY A 67 23.80 32.50 18.50
C GLY A 67 22.97 33.79 18.62
N ASP A 68 22.11 34.08 17.64
CA ASP A 68 21.41 35.36 17.52
C ASP A 68 19.88 35.21 17.32
N ILE A 69 19.15 36.29 17.63
CA ILE A 69 17.72 36.39 17.31
C ILE A 69 17.58 36.83 15.86
N HIS A 70 16.88 36.03 15.08
CA HIS A 70 16.66 36.32 13.68
C HIS A 70 15.27 36.83 13.38
N CYS A 71 15.19 37.58 12.27
CA CYS A 71 13.93 38.12 11.74
C CYS A 71 13.23 38.96 12.81
N GLN A 72 14.02 39.78 13.48
CA GLN A 72 13.60 40.63 14.56
C GLN A 72 12.52 41.59 14.08
N THR A 73 11.51 41.79 14.90
CA THR A 73 10.41 42.71 14.60
C THR A 73 10.48 43.95 15.49
N THR A 74 9.95 45.07 15.00
CA THR A 74 9.78 46.31 15.78
C THR A 74 8.51 46.27 16.64
N ASN A 75 7.50 45.55 16.18
CA ASN A 75 6.25 45.25 16.88
C ASN A 75 6.03 43.74 16.95
N GLU A 76 5.35 43.28 18.00
CA GLU A 76 5.09 41.85 18.19
C GLU A 76 4.07 41.32 17.16
N PRO A 77 4.39 40.22 16.45
CA PRO A 77 3.39 39.53 15.64
C PRO A 77 2.35 38.87 16.54
N MET A 78 1.14 38.68 16.00
CA MET A 78 0.10 37.94 16.71
C MET A 78 0.56 36.50 16.97
N GLU A 79 0.33 35.99 18.17
CA GLU A 79 0.70 34.62 18.52
C GLU A 79 0.00 33.62 17.58
N LYS A 80 0.71 32.56 17.18
CA LYS A 80 0.15 31.47 16.37
C LYS A 80 -0.55 31.94 15.08
N SER A 81 0.00 32.97 14.44
CA SER A 81 -0.56 33.57 13.24
C SER A 81 0.34 33.39 12.02
N TRP A 82 -0.21 33.64 10.84
CA TRP A 82 0.57 34.06 9.67
C TRP A 82 0.66 35.57 9.66
N SER A 83 1.85 36.11 9.53
CA SER A 83 2.07 37.55 9.45
C SER A 83 2.86 37.93 8.22
N VAL A 84 2.66 39.17 7.78
CA VAL A 84 3.49 39.83 6.78
C VAL A 84 4.21 41.00 7.41
N GLY A 85 5.52 41.09 7.16
CA GLY A 85 6.36 42.17 7.65
C GLY A 85 7.18 42.79 6.52
N ILE A 86 7.52 44.06 6.68
CA ILE A 86 8.39 44.83 5.78
C ILE A 86 9.72 45.11 6.48
N TYR A 87 10.83 44.86 5.79
CA TYR A 87 12.18 45.05 6.34
C TYR A 87 12.63 46.51 6.23
N SER A 88 13.31 47.00 7.26
CA SER A 88 14.01 48.30 7.27
C SER A 88 15.51 48.07 7.43
N ALA A 89 16.30 48.50 6.44
CA ALA A 89 17.75 48.40 6.47
C ALA A 89 18.39 49.34 7.52
N GLU A 90 17.73 50.45 7.85
CA GLU A 90 18.15 51.39 8.90
C GLU A 90 18.12 50.73 10.29
N THR A 91 17.04 50.02 10.60
CA THR A 91 16.85 49.40 11.92
C THR A 91 17.33 47.95 11.98
N GLY A 92 17.53 47.31 10.82
CA GLY A 92 17.81 45.89 10.70
C GLY A 92 16.62 44.99 11.07
N LYS A 93 15.41 45.55 11.20
CA LYS A 93 14.22 44.86 11.73
C LYS A 93 13.05 44.89 10.76
N TYR A 94 12.08 44.02 11.00
CA TYR A 94 10.80 43.98 10.30
C TYR A 94 9.72 44.73 11.06
N THR A 95 8.90 45.50 10.37
CA THR A 95 7.63 45.99 10.91
C THR A 95 6.50 45.09 10.42
N ILE A 96 5.77 44.47 11.34
CA ILE A 96 4.62 43.62 11.04
C ILE A 96 3.46 44.50 10.61
N LEU A 97 2.96 44.27 9.40
CA LEU A 97 1.85 45.03 8.80
C LEU A 97 0.51 44.37 9.06
N LYS A 98 0.45 43.04 9.03
CA LYS A 98 -0.79 42.28 9.18
C LYS A 98 -0.52 40.88 9.71
N SER A 99 -1.48 40.36 10.48
CA SER A 99 -1.46 38.99 10.99
C SER A 99 -2.85 38.35 10.94
N PHE A 100 -2.91 37.05 10.68
CA PHE A 100 -4.13 36.24 10.77
C PHE A 100 -3.90 35.00 11.60
N PRO A 101 -4.73 34.73 12.63
CA PRO A 101 -4.57 33.57 13.49
C PRO A 101 -4.76 32.29 12.68
N LYS A 102 -3.97 31.27 12.98
CA LYS A 102 -4.11 29.96 12.35
C LYS A 102 -5.34 29.24 12.90
N ASP A 103 -6.17 28.73 12.00
CA ASP A 103 -7.23 27.79 12.28
C ASP A 103 -6.65 26.37 12.43
N TYR A 104 -6.33 26.01 13.67
CA TYR A 104 -5.85 24.68 14.02
C TYR A 104 -6.90 23.58 13.83
N THR A 105 -8.19 23.91 13.92
CA THR A 105 -9.26 22.92 13.73
C THR A 105 -9.29 22.42 12.28
N ARG A 106 -9.15 23.33 11.33
CA ARG A 106 -9.01 23.02 9.90
C ARG A 106 -7.74 22.24 9.60
N LEU A 107 -6.61 22.64 10.20
CA LEU A 107 -5.33 21.93 10.06
C LEU A 107 -5.42 20.48 10.53
N ASP A 108 -6.00 20.27 11.70
CA ASP A 108 -6.11 18.94 12.32
C ASP A 108 -7.10 18.05 11.55
N ALA A 109 -8.22 18.60 11.08
CA ALA A 109 -9.14 17.89 10.20
C ALA A 109 -8.47 17.44 8.88
N LEU A 110 -7.70 18.33 8.24
CA LEU A 110 -6.94 18.01 7.03
C LEU A 110 -5.87 16.93 7.29
N ARG A 111 -5.16 17.02 8.41
CA ARG A 111 -4.16 16.01 8.83
C ARG A 111 -4.80 14.66 9.10
N ALA A 112 -5.93 14.63 9.79
CA ALA A 112 -6.70 13.42 10.06
C ALA A 112 -7.19 12.77 8.76
N SER A 113 -7.77 13.54 7.84
CA SER A 113 -8.20 13.05 6.52
C SER A 113 -7.04 12.47 5.70
N ARG A 114 -5.88 13.15 5.69
CA ARG A 114 -4.65 12.66 5.04
C ARG A 114 -4.16 11.35 5.66
N ARG A 115 -4.24 11.21 6.99
CA ARG A 115 -3.87 9.98 7.70
C ARG A 115 -4.80 8.82 7.33
N GLN A 116 -6.11 9.03 7.39
CA GLN A 116 -7.11 8.02 7.01
C GLN A 116 -6.91 7.56 5.55
N SER A 117 -6.66 8.50 4.64
CA SER A 117 -6.38 8.19 3.23
C SER A 117 -5.13 7.33 3.04
N ARG A 118 -4.08 7.55 3.85
CA ARG A 118 -2.86 6.72 3.84
C ARG A 118 -3.11 5.33 4.40
N GLU A 119 -3.89 5.24 5.47
CA GLU A 119 -4.27 3.96 6.08
C GLU A 119 -5.05 3.10 5.08
N ILE A 120 -6.07 3.66 4.40
CA ILE A 120 -6.83 2.96 3.35
C ILE A 120 -5.91 2.44 2.23
N LYS A 121 -5.01 3.29 1.72
CA LYS A 121 -4.06 2.90 0.67
C LYS A 121 -3.10 1.80 1.12
N ASN A 122 -2.64 1.86 2.37
CA ASN A 122 -1.76 0.85 2.93
C ASN A 122 -2.48 -0.49 3.09
N THR A 123 -3.71 -0.50 3.60
CA THR A 123 -4.54 -1.71 3.71
C THR A 123 -4.73 -2.35 2.35
N TYR A 124 -5.17 -1.59 1.34
CA TYR A 124 -5.33 -2.10 -0.03
C TYR A 124 -4.04 -2.70 -0.60
N ARG A 125 -2.88 -2.07 -0.33
CA ARG A 125 -1.57 -2.59 -0.74
C ARG A 125 -1.25 -3.92 -0.05
N GLN A 126 -1.53 -4.05 1.25
CA GLN A 126 -1.31 -5.28 2.01
C GLN A 126 -2.20 -6.42 1.50
N ASP A 127 -3.47 -6.14 1.26
CA ASP A 127 -4.42 -7.13 0.72
C ASP A 127 -3.95 -7.67 -0.63
N ARG A 128 -3.51 -6.77 -1.54
CA ARG A 128 -2.96 -7.17 -2.84
C ARG A 128 -1.70 -8.03 -2.72
N ILE A 129 -0.80 -7.70 -1.78
CA ILE A 129 0.41 -8.50 -1.52
C ILE A 129 0.01 -9.89 -1.03
N TYR A 130 -0.98 -9.98 -0.13
CA TYR A 130 -1.48 -11.24 0.39
C TYR A 130 -2.10 -12.11 -0.71
N GLU A 131 -2.91 -11.54 -1.60
CA GLU A 131 -3.48 -12.25 -2.75
C GLU A 131 -2.40 -12.83 -3.68
N ILE A 132 -1.37 -12.02 -3.98
CA ILE A 132 -0.23 -12.47 -4.80
C ILE A 132 0.48 -13.63 -4.10
N TYR A 133 0.75 -13.50 -2.79
CA TYR A 133 1.39 -14.55 -2.01
C TYR A 133 0.59 -15.86 -2.05
N GLN A 134 -0.72 -15.80 -1.84
CA GLN A 134 -1.61 -16.96 -1.93
C GLN A 134 -1.60 -17.59 -3.33
N SER A 135 -1.56 -16.78 -4.39
CA SER A 135 -1.46 -17.28 -5.77
C SER A 135 -0.16 -18.06 -6.03
N ILE A 136 0.97 -17.57 -5.49
CA ILE A 136 2.27 -18.23 -5.59
C ILE A 136 2.26 -19.56 -4.82
N LEU A 137 1.69 -19.58 -3.61
CA LEU A 137 1.57 -20.81 -2.82
C LEU A 137 0.76 -21.88 -3.56
N ARG A 138 -0.40 -21.52 -4.12
CA ARG A 138 -1.23 -22.44 -4.91
C ARG A 138 -0.48 -22.96 -6.14
N LYS A 139 0.23 -22.10 -6.86
CA LYS A 139 1.04 -22.49 -8.02
C LYS A 139 2.14 -23.48 -7.62
N ARG A 140 2.90 -23.19 -6.56
CA ARG A 140 3.95 -24.09 -6.04
C ARG A 140 3.38 -25.44 -5.60
N ALA A 141 2.23 -25.46 -4.93
CA ALA A 141 1.58 -26.70 -4.51
C ALA A 141 1.15 -27.55 -5.71
N LYS A 142 0.60 -26.92 -6.75
CA LYS A 142 0.25 -27.58 -8.01
C LYS A 142 1.47 -28.17 -8.73
N GLU A 143 2.53 -27.38 -8.89
CA GLU A 143 3.80 -27.84 -9.51
C GLU A 143 4.43 -29.00 -8.71
N ALA A 144 4.39 -28.94 -7.38
CA ALA A 144 4.88 -30.02 -6.52
C ALA A 144 4.06 -31.31 -6.68
N ARG A 145 2.72 -31.19 -6.80
CA ARG A 145 1.83 -32.31 -7.10
C ARG A 145 2.16 -32.93 -8.46
N GLU A 146 2.21 -32.13 -9.52
CA GLU A 146 2.52 -32.57 -10.88
C GLU A 146 3.87 -33.30 -10.92
N ARG A 147 4.88 -32.80 -10.19
CA ARG A 147 6.18 -33.48 -10.05
C ARG A 147 6.09 -34.82 -9.34
N LYS A 148 5.26 -34.95 -8.29
CA LYS A 148 5.04 -36.24 -7.60
C LYS A 148 4.35 -37.26 -8.53
N ILE A 149 3.37 -36.81 -9.32
CA ILE A 149 2.67 -37.64 -10.32
C ILE A 149 3.66 -38.10 -11.41
N LYS A 150 4.39 -37.16 -12.04
CA LYS A 150 5.39 -37.45 -13.07
C LYS A 150 6.44 -38.45 -12.60
N ASN A 151 6.91 -38.32 -11.37
CA ASN A 151 7.91 -39.21 -10.78
C ASN A 151 7.30 -40.50 -10.19
N LYS A 152 5.99 -40.74 -10.37
CA LYS A 152 5.26 -41.90 -9.84
C LYS A 152 5.42 -42.10 -8.32
N ARG A 153 5.56 -40.99 -7.58
CA ARG A 153 5.76 -40.96 -6.12
C ARG A 153 4.47 -40.77 -5.33
N LEU A 154 3.35 -40.55 -6.02
CA LEU A 154 2.05 -40.33 -5.39
C LEU A 154 1.22 -41.62 -5.41
N TRP A 155 0.96 -42.18 -4.23
CA TRP A 155 0.05 -43.31 -4.07
C TRP A 155 -1.31 -42.78 -3.66
N VAL A 156 -2.36 -43.38 -4.22
CA VAL A 156 -3.73 -42.98 -3.93
C VAL A 156 -4.59 -44.21 -3.71
N GLU A 157 -5.60 -44.01 -2.88
CA GLU A 157 -6.64 -44.97 -2.56
C GLU A 157 -7.97 -44.37 -2.99
N CYS A 158 -8.71 -45.06 -3.84
CA CYS A 158 -10.01 -44.60 -4.32
C CYS A 158 -11.05 -45.72 -4.25
N GLU A 159 -12.30 -45.33 -4.02
CA GLU A 159 -13.45 -46.22 -4.13
C GLU A 159 -14.12 -46.03 -5.48
N VAL A 160 -14.40 -47.14 -6.16
CA VAL A 160 -14.91 -47.13 -7.54
C VAL A 160 -16.10 -48.06 -7.64
N ASN A 161 -17.21 -47.53 -8.12
CA ASN A 161 -18.42 -48.30 -8.37
C ASN A 161 -18.23 -49.18 -9.61
N GLU A 162 -18.49 -50.48 -9.46
CA GLU A 162 -18.42 -51.45 -10.52
C GLU A 162 -19.79 -51.67 -11.15
N TRP A 163 -19.82 -51.68 -12.48
CA TRP A 163 -21.03 -51.80 -13.27
C TRP A 163 -20.84 -52.86 -14.34
N SER A 164 -21.83 -53.73 -14.51
CA SER A 164 -21.97 -54.62 -15.65
C SER A 164 -22.90 -54.00 -16.67
N TYR A 165 -22.53 -54.02 -17.94
CA TYR A 165 -23.37 -53.55 -19.04
C TYR A 165 -23.71 -54.71 -19.96
N SER A 166 -24.99 -55.02 -20.10
CA SER A 166 -25.47 -56.07 -21.01
C SER A 166 -26.78 -55.65 -21.66
N ARG A 167 -26.87 -55.76 -22.99
CA ARG A 167 -28.09 -55.44 -23.77
C ARG A 167 -28.72 -54.08 -23.40
N GLY A 168 -27.88 -53.05 -23.28
CA GLY A 168 -28.33 -51.68 -22.96
C GLY A 168 -28.75 -51.44 -21.51
N ARG A 169 -28.64 -52.43 -20.61
CA ARG A 169 -28.91 -52.27 -19.17
C ARG A 169 -27.61 -52.22 -18.38
N ALA A 170 -27.51 -51.23 -17.49
CA ALA A 170 -26.44 -51.13 -16.49
C ALA A 170 -26.89 -51.78 -15.19
N LYS A 171 -26.09 -52.71 -14.65
CA LYS A 171 -26.31 -53.35 -13.35
C LYS A 171 -25.16 -53.00 -12.43
N PHE A 172 -25.46 -52.38 -11.29
CA PHE A 172 -24.47 -52.14 -10.24
C PHE A 172 -24.00 -53.48 -9.64
N LEU A 173 -22.69 -53.70 -9.58
CA LEU A 173 -22.08 -54.90 -9.05
C LEU A 173 -21.53 -54.73 -7.63
N GLY A 174 -21.27 -53.49 -7.21
CA GLY A 174 -20.70 -53.17 -5.91
C GLY A 174 -19.67 -52.05 -5.99
N THR A 175 -18.99 -51.79 -4.88
CA THR A 175 -17.92 -50.79 -4.81
C THR A 175 -16.61 -51.49 -4.50
N SER A 176 -15.60 -51.24 -5.32
CA SER A 176 -14.24 -51.78 -5.15
C SER A 176 -13.30 -50.70 -4.66
N LYS A 177 -12.43 -51.09 -3.73
CA LYS A 177 -11.36 -50.24 -3.24
C LYS A 177 -10.09 -50.49 -4.04
N LEU A 178 -9.63 -49.47 -4.75
CA LEU A 178 -8.42 -49.54 -5.57
C LEU A 178 -7.30 -48.73 -4.94
N VAL A 179 -6.09 -49.30 -4.99
CA VAL A 179 -4.89 -48.63 -4.51
C VAL A 179 -3.80 -48.74 -5.56
N GLY A 180 -3.27 -47.61 -5.99
CA GLY A 180 -2.28 -47.56 -7.06
C GLY A 180 -1.46 -46.27 -7.05
N LYS A 181 -0.46 -46.21 -7.91
CA LYS A 181 0.29 -44.97 -8.17
C LYS A 181 -0.52 -44.10 -9.11
N LEU A 182 -0.68 -42.82 -8.76
CA LEU A 182 -1.29 -41.84 -9.64
C LEU A 182 -0.29 -41.47 -10.74
N VAL A 183 -0.61 -41.81 -11.99
CA VAL A 183 0.26 -41.56 -13.16
C VAL A 183 -0.21 -40.35 -13.96
N TRP A 184 -1.51 -40.08 -13.95
CA TRP A 184 -2.11 -38.93 -14.59
C TRP A 184 -3.38 -38.54 -13.85
N GLU A 185 -3.69 -37.24 -13.83
CA GLU A 185 -4.89 -36.68 -13.25
C GLU A 185 -5.42 -35.57 -14.18
N SER A 186 -6.74 -35.53 -14.38
CA SER A 186 -7.39 -34.47 -15.14
C SER A 186 -7.31 -33.13 -14.40
N LYS A 187 -7.48 -32.02 -15.12
CA LYS A 187 -7.51 -30.68 -14.49
C LYS A 187 -8.60 -30.53 -13.42
N THR A 188 -9.68 -31.30 -13.54
CA THR A 188 -10.82 -31.26 -12.62
C THR A 188 -10.68 -32.23 -11.45
N GLY A 189 -9.68 -33.12 -11.45
CA GLY A 189 -9.52 -34.20 -10.46
C GLY A 189 -10.51 -35.37 -10.62
N ASN A 190 -11.52 -35.22 -11.48
CA ASN A 190 -12.61 -36.20 -11.62
C ASN A 190 -12.24 -37.43 -12.46
N SER A 191 -11.06 -37.44 -13.07
CA SER A 191 -10.58 -38.60 -13.85
C SER A 191 -9.08 -38.72 -13.73
N PHE A 192 -8.59 -39.95 -13.60
CA PHE A 192 -7.17 -40.22 -13.41
C PHE A 192 -6.79 -41.62 -13.86
N ILE A 193 -5.48 -41.86 -13.98
CA ILE A 193 -4.92 -43.18 -14.32
C ILE A 193 -4.11 -43.68 -13.13
N LEU A 194 -4.42 -44.91 -12.70
CA LEU A 194 -3.65 -45.64 -11.70
C LEU A 194 -2.76 -46.68 -12.35
N GLU A 195 -1.51 -46.78 -11.90
CA GLU A 195 -0.62 -47.93 -12.13
C GLU A 195 -0.60 -48.80 -10.87
N PHE A 196 -0.95 -50.08 -11.02
CA PHE A 196 -0.98 -51.06 -9.94
C PHE A 196 0.37 -51.75 -9.77
N GLU A 197 0.53 -52.54 -8.69
CA GLU A 197 1.78 -53.25 -8.41
C GLU A 197 2.19 -54.26 -9.49
N ASN A 198 1.21 -54.83 -10.20
CA ASN A 198 1.45 -55.75 -11.31
C ASN A 198 1.85 -55.04 -12.63
N GLY A 199 2.01 -53.71 -12.61
CA GLY A 199 2.35 -52.90 -13.78
C GLY A 199 1.16 -52.51 -14.67
N ASN A 200 -0.03 -53.07 -14.42
CA ASN A 200 -1.21 -52.72 -15.19
C ASN A 200 -1.70 -51.32 -14.85
N THR A 201 -2.25 -50.64 -15.84
CA THR A 201 -2.88 -49.33 -15.66
C THR A 201 -4.38 -49.42 -15.81
N ARG A 202 -5.12 -48.61 -15.03
CA ARG A 202 -6.58 -48.44 -15.20
C ARG A 202 -6.94 -46.97 -15.16
N GLU A 203 -7.71 -46.55 -16.16
CA GLU A 203 -8.37 -45.24 -16.16
C GLU A 203 -9.59 -45.29 -15.24
N ILE A 204 -9.66 -44.36 -14.30
CA ILE A 204 -10.80 -44.14 -13.43
C ILE A 204 -11.50 -42.86 -13.89
N ARG A 205 -12.77 -42.98 -14.27
CA ARG A 205 -13.60 -41.87 -14.71
C ARG A 205 -14.67 -41.56 -13.65
N LYS A 206 -14.99 -40.28 -13.48
CA LYS A 206 -16.02 -39.79 -12.55
C LYS A 206 -15.79 -40.26 -11.12
N CYS A 207 -14.54 -40.24 -10.66
CA CYS A 207 -14.25 -40.47 -9.25
C CYS A 207 -14.62 -39.20 -8.47
N ASN A 208 -15.46 -39.34 -7.46
CA ASN A 208 -15.87 -38.20 -6.62
C ASN A 208 -14.77 -37.78 -5.65
N TYR A 209 -13.95 -38.74 -5.20
CA TYR A 209 -12.90 -38.50 -4.23
C TYR A 209 -11.91 -39.68 -4.18
N TYR A 210 -10.64 -39.36 -4.02
CA TYR A 210 -9.62 -40.32 -3.64
C TYR A 210 -8.72 -39.72 -2.56
N LYS A 211 -8.14 -40.60 -1.75
CA LYS A 211 -7.25 -40.23 -0.65
C LYS A 211 -5.80 -40.45 -1.07
N GLU A 212 -4.97 -39.44 -0.90
CA GLU A 212 -3.52 -39.60 -1.01
C GLU A 212 -2.95 -40.40 0.14
N LEU A 213 -2.08 -41.35 -0.18
CA LEU A 213 -1.36 -42.15 0.78
C LEU A 213 0.04 -41.57 0.98
N PRO A 214 0.50 -41.41 2.22
CA PRO A 214 1.81 -40.81 2.52
C PRO A 214 2.98 -41.68 2.02
N ARG A 215 2.76 -42.99 1.87
CA ARG A 215 3.74 -43.98 1.40
C ARG A 215 3.02 -45.10 0.64
N LYS A 216 3.79 -45.90 -0.10
CA LYS A 216 3.32 -47.16 -0.68
C LYS A 216 2.67 -48.03 0.43
N PRO A 217 1.46 -48.57 0.21
CA PRO A 217 0.85 -49.49 1.17
C PRO A 217 1.75 -50.71 1.36
N ARG A 218 2.02 -51.07 2.62
CA ARG A 218 2.66 -52.36 2.90
C ARG A 218 1.64 -53.46 2.62
N LYS A 219 2.01 -54.49 1.85
CA LYS A 219 1.18 -55.70 1.71
C LYS A 219 0.88 -56.20 3.12
N LYS A 220 -0.40 -56.27 3.51
CA LYS A 220 -0.77 -57.07 4.67
C LYS A 220 -0.48 -58.51 4.29
N THR A 221 0.58 -59.09 4.84
CA THR A 221 0.80 -60.53 4.79
C THR A 221 -0.36 -61.16 5.54
N ILE A 222 -1.39 -61.61 4.82
CA ILE A 222 -2.41 -62.48 5.40
C ILE A 222 -1.70 -63.83 5.57
N LYS A 223 -1.30 -64.16 6.81
CA LYS A 223 -0.99 -65.55 7.15
C LYS A 223 -2.34 -66.28 7.09
N LEU A 224 -2.47 -67.19 6.13
CA LEU A 224 -3.52 -68.21 6.13
C LEU A 224 -3.36 -69.11 7.35
#